data_AF-A0A8T7DBH4-F1
#
_entry.id   AF-A0A8T7DBH4-F1
#
_cell.length_a   1.000
_cell.length_b   1.000
_cell.length_c   1.000
_cell.angle_alpha   90.00
_cell.angle_beta   90.00
_cell.angle_gamma   90.00
#
_symmetry.space_group_name_H-M   'P 1'
#
loop_
_entity.id
_entity.type
_entity.pdbx_description
1 polymer ?
#
loop_
_entity_poly.entity_id
_entity_poly.type
_entity_poly.pdbx_seq_one_letter_code
_entity_poly.pdbx_strand_id
1 'polypeptide(L)'
;MQTLQQLRARYALEQVEAARKEMAGDKDQKKNLGEFKAYAAQFPAMIRMNGLGQAAAFYRSKKSTHERLYGILSCWLRGQVRFDERPSGISVAPDDARAHGVGVAGVERSEPPGSEPVILRRIPAPYREYGDLLDGITHKDMGAYRLAQAEALLFLDWVKKFATAMITAPDPADNPESEP
;
A
#
# COMPACT_ATOMS: atom_id res chain seq x y z
N MET A 1 20.78 -3.33 8.19
CA MET A 1 19.61 -4.21 8.42
C MET A 1 18.36 -3.34 8.44
N GLN A 2 17.33 -3.63 7.63
CA GLN A 2 16.12 -2.81 7.56
C GLN A 2 15.23 -2.99 8.80
N THR A 3 14.74 -1.90 9.40
CA THR A 3 13.86 -1.93 10.57
C THR A 3 12.40 -2.12 10.17
N LEU A 4 11.54 -2.55 11.09
CA LEU A 4 10.09 -2.65 10.83
C LEU A 4 9.46 -1.29 10.51
N GLN A 5 9.97 -0.20 11.11
CA GLN A 5 9.54 1.16 10.77
C GLN A 5 9.90 1.52 9.31
N GLN A 6 11.11 1.17 8.86
CA GLN A 6 11.52 1.35 7.47
C GLN A 6 10.66 0.52 6.50
N LEU A 7 10.20 -0.68 6.90
CA LEU A 7 9.30 -1.49 6.09
C LEU A 7 7.91 -0.88 5.96
N ARG A 8 7.32 -0.42 7.07
CA ARG A 8 6.03 0.30 7.04
C ARG A 8 6.13 1.52 6.14
N ALA A 9 7.18 2.31 6.31
CA ALA A 9 7.39 3.52 5.53
C ALA A 9 7.55 3.21 4.03
N ARG A 10 8.39 2.23 3.67
CA ARG A 10 8.60 1.83 2.27
C ARG A 10 7.30 1.36 1.62
N TYR A 11 6.60 0.42 2.25
CA TYR A 11 5.37 -0.11 1.68
C TYR A 11 4.28 0.97 1.58
N ALA A 12 4.11 1.80 2.61
CA ALA A 12 3.17 2.91 2.56
C ALA A 12 3.48 3.90 1.42
N LEU A 13 4.76 4.24 1.23
CA LEU A 13 5.20 5.12 0.14
C LEU A 13 4.85 4.53 -1.24
N GLU A 14 5.21 3.26 -1.48
CA GLU A 14 4.93 2.58 -2.75
C GLU A 14 3.43 2.53 -3.06
N GLN A 15 2.59 2.21 -2.06
CA GLN A 15 1.14 2.15 -2.26
C GLN A 15 0.53 3.52 -2.56
N VAL A 16 1.02 4.60 -1.92
CA VAL A 16 0.57 5.98 -2.18
C VAL A 16 1.03 6.44 -3.57
N GLU A 17 2.26 6.12 -3.97
CA GLU A 17 2.76 6.41 -5.31
C GLU A 17 1.99 5.66 -6.39
N ALA A 18 1.70 4.38 -6.18
CA ALA A 18 0.90 3.57 -7.07
C ALA A 18 -0.51 4.16 -7.23
N ALA A 19 -1.17 4.53 -6.13
CA ALA A 19 -2.46 5.20 -6.19
C ALA A 19 -2.40 6.51 -7.00
N ARG A 20 -1.33 7.31 -6.82
CA ARG A 20 -1.14 8.55 -7.59
C ARG A 20 -0.95 8.31 -9.09
N LYS A 21 -0.20 7.25 -9.45
CA LYS A 21 0.05 6.87 -10.85
C LYS A 21 -1.19 6.29 -11.52
N GLU A 22 -1.93 5.41 -10.85
CA GLU A 22 -3.17 4.82 -11.36
C GLU A 22 -4.24 5.88 -11.62
N MET A 23 -4.26 6.94 -10.82
CA MET A 23 -5.18 8.08 -10.99
C MET A 23 -4.63 9.13 -11.96
N ALA A 24 -3.41 8.98 -12.49
CA ALA A 24 -2.83 9.94 -13.43
C ALA A 24 -3.50 9.80 -14.81
N GLY A 25 -4.16 10.86 -15.27
CA GLY A 25 -4.89 10.86 -16.55
C GLY A 25 -6.40 10.64 -16.42
N ASP A 26 -6.92 10.49 -15.19
CA ASP A 26 -8.36 10.53 -14.92
C ASP A 26 -8.85 11.98 -14.92
N LYS A 27 -10.02 12.24 -15.52
CA LYS A 27 -10.68 13.56 -15.48
C LYS A 27 -10.99 13.97 -14.04
N ASP A 28 -11.24 13.00 -13.16
CA ASP A 28 -11.53 13.20 -11.75
C ASP A 28 -10.31 13.02 -10.84
N GLN A 29 -9.08 13.02 -11.38
CA GLN A 29 -7.83 12.77 -10.65
C GLN A 29 -7.73 13.57 -9.34
N LYS A 30 -7.96 14.90 -9.39
CA LYS A 30 -7.85 15.79 -8.22
C LYS A 30 -8.83 15.38 -7.12
N LYS A 31 -10.06 15.01 -7.50
CA LYS A 31 -11.11 14.54 -6.58
C LYS A 31 -10.73 13.19 -5.98
N ASN A 32 -10.35 12.22 -6.79
CA ASN A 32 -10.02 10.86 -6.35
C ASN A 32 -8.80 10.85 -5.40
N LEU A 33 -7.79 11.68 -5.68
CA LEU A 33 -6.65 11.86 -4.79
C LEU A 33 -7.04 12.57 -3.49
N GLY A 34 -7.93 13.58 -3.56
CA GLY A 34 -8.50 14.24 -2.40
C GLY A 34 -9.25 13.27 -1.47
N GLU A 35 -10.10 12.41 -2.05
CA GLU A 35 -10.78 11.33 -1.33
C GLU A 35 -9.78 10.35 -0.71
N PHE A 36 -8.73 9.94 -1.45
CA PHE A 36 -7.71 9.03 -0.93
C PHE A 36 -7.02 9.59 0.30
N LYS A 37 -6.60 10.85 0.23
CA LYS A 37 -6.01 11.55 1.37
C LYS A 37 -6.97 11.63 2.56
N ALA A 38 -8.23 12.00 2.33
CA ALA A 38 -9.23 12.13 3.37
C ALA A 38 -9.48 10.80 4.08
N TYR A 39 -9.69 9.73 3.31
CA TYR A 39 -9.96 8.39 3.87
C TYR A 39 -8.71 7.78 4.52
N ALA A 40 -7.51 7.97 3.96
CA ALA A 40 -6.27 7.55 4.60
C ALA A 40 -6.08 8.22 5.97
N ALA A 41 -6.52 9.48 6.13
CA ALA A 41 -6.51 10.18 7.42
C ALA A 41 -7.62 9.71 8.37
N GLN A 42 -8.80 9.33 7.86
CA GLN A 42 -9.93 8.88 8.64
C GLN A 42 -9.78 7.44 9.16
N PHE A 43 -9.15 6.55 8.40
CA PHE A 43 -9.10 5.12 8.71
C PHE A 43 -8.48 4.82 10.09
N PRO A 44 -7.30 5.37 10.48
CA PRO A 44 -6.75 5.15 11.82
C PRO A 44 -7.67 5.66 12.93
N ALA A 45 -8.35 6.80 12.72
CA ALA A 45 -9.27 7.36 13.71
C ALA A 45 -10.48 6.44 13.92
N MET A 46 -11.04 5.90 12.84
CA MET A 46 -12.16 4.96 12.90
C MET A 46 -11.79 3.67 13.63
N ILE A 47 -10.57 3.14 13.41
CA ILE A 47 -10.07 1.97 14.16
C ILE A 47 -9.98 2.27 15.67
N ARG A 48 -9.54 3.47 16.05
CA ARG A 48 -9.48 3.86 17.47
C ARG A 48 -10.86 3.97 18.12
N MET A 49 -11.86 4.45 17.39
CA MET A 49 -13.21 4.67 17.91
C MET A 49 -14.05 3.39 17.93
N ASN A 50 -14.01 2.61 16.85
CA ASN A 50 -14.95 1.51 16.59
C ASN A 50 -14.28 0.13 16.53
N GLY A 51 -12.96 0.08 16.66
CA GLY A 51 -12.17 -1.14 16.51
C GLY A 51 -11.84 -1.49 15.06
N LEU A 52 -10.85 -2.37 14.89
CA LEU A 52 -10.37 -2.83 13.58
C LEU A 52 -11.48 -3.50 12.74
N GLY A 53 -12.30 -4.37 13.35
CA GLY A 53 -13.31 -5.13 12.61
C GLY A 53 -14.35 -4.26 11.92
N GLN A 54 -14.96 -3.33 12.66
CA GLN A 54 -15.99 -2.44 12.10
C GLN A 54 -15.40 -1.47 11.07
N ALA A 55 -14.21 -0.92 11.33
CA ALA A 55 -13.53 -0.04 10.38
C ALA A 55 -13.17 -0.79 9.09
N ALA A 56 -12.62 -2.00 9.19
CA ALA A 56 -12.30 -2.83 8.02
C ALA A 56 -13.55 -3.20 7.22
N ALA A 57 -14.65 -3.56 7.89
CA ALA A 57 -15.92 -3.87 7.23
C ALA A 57 -16.49 -2.65 6.51
N PHE A 58 -16.44 -1.47 7.13
CA PHE A 58 -16.87 -0.22 6.51
C PHE A 58 -16.08 0.07 5.22
N TYR A 59 -14.74 -0.01 5.28
CA TYR A 59 -13.88 0.25 4.13
C TYR A 59 -14.04 -0.80 3.02
N ARG A 60 -14.33 -2.06 3.37
CA ARG A 60 -14.67 -3.11 2.39
C ARG A 60 -16.05 -2.92 1.75
N SER A 61 -17.02 -2.36 2.49
CA SER A 61 -18.41 -2.22 2.01
C SER A 61 -18.58 -1.15 0.93
N LYS A 62 -17.68 -0.16 0.89
CA LYS A 62 -17.72 0.96 -0.03
C LYS A 62 -16.92 0.62 -1.28
N LYS A 63 -17.39 1.12 -2.43
CA LYS A 63 -16.62 1.08 -3.68
C LYS A 63 -15.56 2.20 -3.67
N SER A 64 -14.74 2.25 -4.72
CA SER A 64 -13.72 3.28 -4.96
C SER A 64 -12.53 3.23 -3.98
N THR A 65 -12.08 4.40 -3.55
CA THR A 65 -10.90 4.67 -2.74
C THR A 65 -10.90 3.95 -1.38
N HIS A 66 -12.08 3.71 -0.81
CA HIS A 66 -12.21 2.94 0.44
C HIS A 66 -11.73 1.49 0.26
N GLU A 67 -12.19 0.84 -0.81
CA GLU A 67 -11.82 -0.54 -1.15
C GLU A 67 -10.31 -0.64 -1.40
N ARG A 68 -9.73 0.37 -2.07
CA ARG A 68 -8.27 0.48 -2.26
C ARG A 68 -7.52 0.52 -0.92
N LEU A 69 -7.97 1.33 0.04
CA LEU A 69 -7.35 1.43 1.36
C LEU A 69 -7.55 0.15 2.20
N TYR A 70 -8.71 -0.50 2.08
CA TYR A 70 -8.94 -1.82 2.65
C TYR A 70 -7.92 -2.83 2.09
N GLY A 71 -7.74 -2.86 0.77
CA GLY A 71 -6.77 -3.73 0.11
C GLY A 71 -5.33 -3.50 0.60
N ILE A 72 -4.92 -2.24 0.73
CA ILE A 72 -3.59 -1.86 1.26
C ILE A 72 -3.38 -2.42 2.68
N LEU A 73 -4.36 -2.23 3.57
CA LEU A 73 -4.29 -2.75 4.94
C LEU A 73 -4.35 -4.28 4.98
N SER A 74 -5.22 -4.89 4.16
CA SER A 74 -5.38 -6.34 4.03
C SER A 74 -4.06 -6.99 3.61
N CYS A 75 -3.40 -6.48 2.57
CA CYS A 75 -2.10 -6.97 2.13
C CYS A 75 -1.04 -6.87 3.25
N TRP A 76 -1.02 -5.77 4.02
CA TRP A 76 -0.06 -5.61 5.12
C TRP A 76 -0.29 -6.62 6.26
N LEU A 77 -1.52 -6.72 6.78
CA LEU A 77 -1.85 -7.60 7.92
C LEU A 77 -1.86 -9.10 7.57
N ARG A 78 -1.92 -9.42 6.29
CA ARG A 78 -1.77 -10.79 5.76
C ARG A 78 -0.34 -11.06 5.30
N GLY A 79 0.56 -10.07 5.33
CA GLY A 79 1.94 -10.22 4.92
C GLY A 79 2.12 -10.47 3.42
N GLN A 80 1.13 -10.15 2.61
CA GLN A 80 1.14 -10.25 1.15
C GLN A 80 1.78 -9.00 0.52
N VAL A 81 2.92 -8.59 1.07
CA VAL A 81 3.63 -7.40 0.62
C VAL A 81 4.55 -7.77 -0.53
N ARG A 82 4.25 -7.25 -1.71
CA ARG A 82 5.12 -7.34 -2.89
C ARG A 82 5.84 -6.01 -3.04
N PHE A 83 7.16 -6.04 -2.95
CA PHE A 83 8.00 -4.91 -3.33
C PHE A 83 8.39 -5.15 -4.79
N ASP A 84 8.14 -4.19 -5.67
CA ASP A 84 8.67 -4.27 -7.02
C ASP A 84 10.20 -4.18 -6.93
N GLU A 85 10.89 -5.25 -7.32
CA GLU A 85 12.35 -5.25 -7.40
C GLU A 85 12.76 -4.38 -8.59
N ARG A 86 12.69 -3.06 -8.44
CA ARG A 86 13.50 -2.20 -9.29
C ARG A 86 14.95 -2.61 -9.03
N PRO A 87 15.70 -3.12 -10.02
CA PRO A 87 17.11 -3.36 -9.82
C PRO A 87 17.71 -2.03 -9.39
N SER A 88 18.35 -2.01 -8.22
CA SER A 88 19.17 -0.89 -7.77
C SER A 88 20.38 -0.80 -8.69
N GLY A 89 20.17 -0.31 -9.90
CA GLY A 89 21.18 0.04 -10.87
C GLY A 89 21.19 1.55 -10.97
N ILE A 90 22.19 2.18 -10.34
CA ILE A 90 22.79 3.34 -10.98
C ILE A 90 23.34 2.80 -12.30
N SER A 91 22.51 2.84 -13.35
CA SER A 91 22.95 2.59 -14.71
C SER A 91 23.67 3.86 -15.17
N VAL A 92 24.97 3.93 -14.88
CA VAL A 92 25.86 4.74 -15.71
C VAL A 92 25.84 4.06 -17.08
N ALA A 93 25.14 4.64 -18.03
CA ALA A 93 25.28 4.24 -19.41
C ALA A 93 26.72 4.55 -19.85
N PRO A 94 27.38 3.64 -20.56
CA PRO A 94 28.15 4.05 -21.71
C PRO A 94 27.39 3.65 -22.96
N ASP A 95 27.27 4.63 -23.85
CA ASP A 95 27.17 4.43 -25.29
C ASP A 95 27.99 3.22 -25.74
N ASP A 96 27.38 2.29 -26.47
CA ASP A 96 27.84 1.90 -27.82
C ASP A 96 27.07 0.69 -28.39
N ALA A 97 26.47 0.94 -29.56
CA ALA A 97 26.45 0.12 -30.78
C ALA A 97 26.20 -1.42 -30.76
N ARG A 98 25.18 -1.76 -31.57
CA ARG A 98 25.15 -2.84 -32.61
C ARG A 98 24.93 -4.33 -32.22
N ALA A 99 23.73 -4.78 -32.58
CA ALA A 99 23.39 -5.82 -33.58
C ALA A 99 23.71 -7.33 -33.36
N HIS A 100 22.67 -8.12 -33.72
CA HIS A 100 22.62 -9.51 -34.23
C HIS A 100 22.27 -10.67 -33.27
N GLY A 101 21.16 -11.36 -33.60
CA GLY A 101 21.20 -12.80 -33.92
C GLY A 101 20.45 -13.80 -33.01
N VAL A 102 19.29 -14.27 -33.49
CA VAL A 102 18.78 -15.67 -33.51
C VAL A 102 18.75 -16.53 -32.22
N GLY A 103 17.54 -17.04 -31.89
CA GLY A 103 17.34 -18.50 -31.71
C GLY A 103 17.00 -19.08 -30.34
N VAL A 104 15.84 -19.76 -30.33
CA VAL A 104 15.48 -21.06 -29.73
C VAL A 104 15.26 -21.31 -28.21
N ALA A 105 14.12 -22.00 -28.03
CA ALA A 105 13.82 -23.09 -27.11
C ALA A 105 13.40 -22.78 -25.66
N GLY A 106 12.24 -23.34 -25.32
CA GLY A 106 11.60 -23.23 -24.03
C GLY A 106 12.37 -23.90 -22.91
N VAL A 107 12.18 -23.34 -21.72
CA VAL A 107 12.41 -24.00 -20.44
C VAL A 107 11.28 -23.53 -19.55
N GLU A 108 10.35 -24.44 -19.24
CA GLU A 108 9.51 -24.33 -18.04
C GLU A 108 10.45 -24.15 -16.86
N ARG A 109 10.57 -22.92 -16.35
CA ARG A 109 11.25 -22.66 -15.08
C ARG A 109 10.24 -22.91 -13.97
N SER A 110 10.26 -24.14 -13.48
CA SER A 110 9.90 -24.44 -12.10
C SER A 110 10.81 -23.60 -11.19
N GLU A 111 10.26 -22.54 -10.57
CA GLU A 111 10.98 -21.77 -9.57
C GLU A 111 11.20 -22.62 -8.30
N PRO A 112 12.43 -22.70 -7.75
CA PRO A 112 12.69 -23.48 -6.55
C PRO A 112 12.12 -22.80 -5.29
N PRO A 113 11.57 -23.57 -4.32
CA PRO A 113 11.06 -23.02 -3.07
C PRO A 113 12.24 -22.78 -2.12
N GLY A 114 12.78 -21.55 -2.08
CA GLY A 114 13.99 -21.33 -1.27
C GLY A 114 14.48 -19.91 -1.03
N SER A 115 13.80 -18.88 -1.52
CA SER A 115 14.22 -17.50 -1.30
C SER A 115 13.04 -16.54 -1.23
N GLU A 116 12.08 -16.82 -0.35
CA GLU A 116 11.27 -15.71 0.16
C GLU A 116 12.24 -14.68 0.75
N PRO A 117 12.21 -13.41 0.31
CA PRO A 117 13.10 -12.41 0.85
C PRO A 117 12.92 -12.36 2.36
N VAL A 118 14.02 -12.58 3.10
CA VAL A 118 14.11 -12.66 4.58
C VAL A 118 13.37 -11.52 5.30
N ILE A 119 13.15 -10.43 4.57
CA ILE A 119 12.40 -9.23 4.95
C ILE A 119 10.94 -9.52 5.34
N LEU A 120 10.25 -10.46 4.66
CA LEU A 120 8.82 -10.75 4.90
C LEU A 120 8.55 -11.45 6.25
N ARG A 121 9.57 -12.07 6.84
CA ARG A 121 9.46 -12.71 8.16
C ARG A 121 9.28 -11.70 9.30
N ARG A 122 9.52 -10.41 9.07
CA ARG A 122 9.48 -9.36 10.09
C ARG A 122 8.16 -8.63 10.19
N ILE A 123 7.28 -8.79 9.21
CA ILE A 123 5.97 -8.15 9.21
C ILE A 123 5.07 -8.94 10.18
N PRO A 124 4.52 -8.30 11.23
CA PRO A 124 3.54 -8.95 12.08
C PRO A 124 2.22 -9.08 11.30
N ALA A 125 2.09 -10.21 10.64
CA ALA A 125 0.99 -10.57 9.75
C ALA A 125 0.12 -11.67 10.39
N PRO A 126 -0.73 -11.34 11.39
CA PRO A 126 -1.49 -12.34 12.15
C PRO A 126 -2.53 -13.11 11.33
N TYR A 127 -2.82 -12.64 10.11
CA TYR A 127 -3.84 -13.22 9.24
C TYR A 127 -3.27 -13.79 7.93
N ARG A 128 -1.99 -14.20 7.92
CA ARG A 128 -1.31 -14.70 6.72
C ARG A 128 -2.01 -15.89 6.08
N GLU A 129 -2.60 -16.76 6.87
CA GLU A 129 -3.31 -17.96 6.42
C GLU A 129 -4.71 -17.70 5.87
N TYR A 130 -5.26 -16.49 6.01
CA TYR A 130 -6.62 -16.17 5.58
C TYR A 130 -6.68 -15.62 4.16
N GLY A 131 -7.74 -16.01 3.44
CA GLY A 131 -8.07 -15.53 2.10
C GLY A 131 -8.52 -14.06 2.05
N ASP A 132 -9.04 -13.55 3.18
CA ASP A 132 -9.46 -12.16 3.37
C ASP A 132 -9.14 -11.67 4.79
N LEU A 133 -9.00 -10.34 4.97
CA LEU A 133 -8.73 -9.73 6.27
C LEU A 133 -9.91 -9.90 7.24
N LEU A 134 -11.17 -9.77 6.79
CA LEU A 134 -12.32 -9.93 7.68
C LEU A 134 -12.50 -11.39 8.15
N ASP A 135 -12.12 -12.36 7.32
CA ASP A 135 -12.12 -13.76 7.73
C ASP A 135 -11.13 -13.97 8.89
N GLY A 136 -9.92 -13.42 8.77
CA GLY A 136 -8.93 -13.48 9.84
C GLY A 136 -9.40 -12.80 11.13
N ILE A 137 -10.00 -11.61 11.02
CA ILE A 137 -10.53 -10.86 12.17
C ILE A 137 -11.62 -11.63 12.92
N THR A 138 -12.46 -12.39 12.21
CA THR A 138 -13.61 -13.09 12.81
C THR A 138 -13.28 -14.50 13.32
N HIS A 139 -12.18 -15.11 12.87
CA HIS A 139 -11.83 -16.50 13.21
C HIS A 139 -10.64 -16.66 14.16
N LYS A 140 -9.74 -15.67 14.25
CA LYS A 140 -8.57 -15.74 15.15
C LYS A 140 -8.92 -15.39 16.60
N ASP A 141 -7.96 -15.68 17.49
CA ASP A 141 -8.02 -15.29 18.89
C ASP A 141 -7.82 -13.78 19.13
N MET A 142 -8.12 -13.34 20.36
CA MET A 142 -8.01 -11.94 20.78
C MET A 142 -6.56 -11.41 20.76
N GLY A 143 -5.56 -12.28 20.92
CA GLY A 143 -4.15 -11.91 20.83
C GLY A 143 -3.79 -11.44 19.42
N ALA A 144 -4.16 -12.23 18.41
CA ALA A 144 -4.01 -11.86 17.00
C ALA A 144 -4.79 -10.58 16.66
N TYR A 145 -6.01 -10.43 17.18
CA TYR A 145 -6.79 -9.20 16.99
C TYR A 145 -6.10 -7.95 17.54
N ARG A 146 -5.59 -8.00 18.78
CA ARG A 146 -4.88 -6.86 19.39
C ARG A 146 -3.59 -6.54 18.66
N LEU A 147 -2.83 -7.56 18.24
CA LEU A 147 -1.63 -7.39 17.43
C LEU A 147 -1.97 -6.72 16.10
N ALA A 148 -3.00 -7.21 15.40
CA ALA A 148 -3.46 -6.62 14.14
C ALA A 148 -3.91 -5.17 14.31
N GLN A 149 -4.65 -4.86 15.39
CA GLN A 149 -5.13 -3.51 15.65
C GLN A 149 -3.97 -2.54 15.92
N ALA A 150 -2.99 -2.94 16.74
CA ALA A 150 -1.80 -2.14 16.99
C ALA A 150 -0.99 -1.91 15.72
N GLU A 151 -0.80 -2.97 14.92
CA GLU A 151 -0.05 -2.90 13.67
C GLU A 151 -0.76 -2.03 12.62
N ALA A 152 -2.08 -2.17 12.48
CA ALA A 152 -2.89 -1.38 11.57
C ALA A 152 -2.73 0.12 11.85
N LEU A 153 -2.77 0.53 13.12
CA LEU A 153 -2.59 1.93 13.51
C LEU A 153 -1.19 2.44 13.15
N LEU A 154 -0.14 1.67 13.46
CA LEU A 154 1.25 2.06 13.15
C LEU A 154 1.51 2.15 11.65
N PHE A 155 0.94 1.24 10.87
CA PHE A 155 1.08 1.21 9.42
C PHE A 155 0.28 2.32 8.74
N LEU A 156 -1.01 2.47 9.07
CA LEU A 156 -1.86 3.50 8.45
C LEU A 156 -1.42 4.92 8.81
N ASP A 157 -0.75 5.13 9.95
CA ASP A 157 -0.10 6.42 10.25
C ASP A 157 0.96 6.78 9.20
N TRP A 158 1.70 5.81 8.65
CA TRP A 158 2.62 6.06 7.53
C TRP A 158 1.87 6.36 6.23
N VAL A 159 0.80 5.60 5.93
CA VAL A 159 -0.04 5.85 4.74
C VAL A 159 -0.61 7.26 4.77
N LYS A 160 -1.14 7.70 5.92
CA LYS A 160 -1.63 9.06 6.15
C LYS A 160 -0.55 10.11 5.91
N LYS A 161 0.66 9.91 6.46
CA LYS A 161 1.78 10.87 6.31
C LYS A 161 2.15 11.06 4.85
N PHE A 162 2.34 9.97 4.10
CA PHE A 162 2.69 10.04 2.69
C PHE A 162 1.54 10.58 1.82
N ALA A 163 0.31 10.13 2.05
CA ALA A 163 -0.86 10.68 1.36
C ALA A 163 -0.97 12.19 1.58
N THR A 164 -0.74 12.67 2.81
CA THR A 164 -0.78 14.11 3.12
C THR A 164 0.33 14.89 2.42
N ALA A 165 1.55 14.36 2.39
CA ALA A 165 2.71 15.02 1.81
C ALA A 165 2.73 15.01 0.28
N MET A 166 2.22 13.94 -0.33
CA MET A 166 2.32 13.71 -1.78
C MET A 166 1.04 14.10 -2.54
N ILE A 167 -0.07 14.24 -1.82
CA ILE A 167 -1.35 14.73 -2.34
C ILE A 167 -1.60 16.08 -1.68
N THR A 168 -1.04 17.14 -2.25
CA THR A 168 -1.24 18.50 -1.78
C THR A 168 -2.66 18.99 -2.14
N ALA A 169 -3.22 19.87 -1.30
CA ALA A 169 -4.56 20.45 -1.46
C ALA A 169 -4.66 21.34 -2.73
N PRO A 170 -5.89 21.63 -3.24
CA PRO A 170 -6.09 22.63 -4.28
C PRO A 170 -5.35 23.93 -3.99
N ASP A 171 -4.72 24.49 -5.03
CA ASP A 171 -4.14 25.82 -5.02
C ASP A 171 -5.21 26.86 -4.62
N PRO A 172 -4.97 27.76 -3.64
CA PRO A 172 -5.87 28.89 -3.39
C PRO A 172 -6.07 29.79 -4.62
N ALA A 173 -5.25 29.67 -5.67
CA ALA A 173 -5.47 30.32 -6.97
C ALA A 173 -6.70 29.80 -7.76
N ASP A 174 -7.30 28.68 -7.36
CA ASP A 174 -8.59 28.19 -7.93
C ASP A 174 -9.82 28.85 -7.28
N ASN A 175 -9.65 29.81 -6.34
CA ASN A 175 -10.75 30.57 -5.75
C ASN A 175 -10.86 31.96 -6.40
N PRO A 176 -11.76 32.19 -7.37
CA PRO A 176 -11.94 33.51 -7.99
C PRO A 176 -12.62 34.57 -7.10
N GLU A 177 -12.85 34.28 -5.81
CA GLU A 177 -13.76 35.08 -4.96
C GLU A 177 -13.09 35.56 -3.67
N SER A 178 -11.92 36.19 -3.80
CA SER A 178 -11.34 37.01 -2.73
C SER A 178 -10.92 38.37 -3.28
N GLU A 179 -11.92 39.21 -3.56
CA GLU A 179 -11.81 40.67 -3.43
C GLU A 179 -12.58 41.08 -2.17
N PRO A 180 -11.99 42.00 -1.39
CA PRO A 180 -12.71 43.24 -1.11
C PRO A 180 -12.00 44.48 -1.68
#